data_AF-A0A2D6MEF5-F1
#
_entry.id   AF-A0A2D6MEF5-F1
#
_cell.length_a   1.000
_cell.length_b   1.000
_cell.length_c   1.000
_cell.angle_alpha   90.00
_cell.angle_beta   90.00
_cell.angle_gamma   90.00
#
_symmetry.space_group_name_H-M   'P 1'
#
loop_
_entity.id
_entity.type
_entity.pdbx_description
1 polymer ?
#
loop_
_entity_poly.entity_id
_entity_poly.type
_entity_poly.pdbx_seq_one_letter_code
_entity_poly.pdbx_strand_id
1 'polypeptide(L)'
;IVGWFKEFDERNLNAFYSDGCLYISNLQDDDADMFDDIVHEIAHSLEEPHGYEIYGDKKLEKEFLAKRMNLKDILWAHGFKAPASFFMNSEYDQEFDEFLHEKVGYDKLALLMQGLFVSPYAATSLKEYFATGFTEFYLDPNHNFLQQVSPVLYTKLFNLQKQKKLDNN
;
A
#
# COMPACT_ATOMS: atom_id res chain seq x y z
N ILE A 1 -1.12 -19.76 4.96
CA ILE A 1 -1.75 -20.95 4.34
C ILE A 1 -1.84 -20.68 2.86
N VAL A 2 -1.37 -21.61 2.03
CA VAL A 2 -1.44 -21.50 0.57
C VAL A 2 -2.57 -22.39 0.07
N GLY A 3 -3.48 -21.84 -0.75
CA GLY A 3 -4.66 -22.57 -1.25
C GLY A 3 -5.66 -21.64 -1.93
N TRP A 4 -6.87 -22.13 -2.19
CA TRP A 4 -7.97 -21.32 -2.72
C TRP A 4 -9.01 -21.07 -1.63
N PHE A 5 -9.37 -19.79 -1.45
CA PHE A 5 -10.33 -19.33 -0.44
C PHE A 5 -11.39 -18.47 -1.11
N LYS A 6 -12.65 -18.55 -0.63
CA LYS A 6 -13.79 -17.83 -1.21
C LYS A 6 -13.59 -16.31 -1.21
N GLU A 7 -12.81 -15.81 -0.26
CA GLU A 7 -12.50 -14.40 -0.06
C GLU A 7 -11.76 -13.82 -1.28
N PHE A 8 -10.99 -14.64 -2.01
CA PHE A 8 -10.31 -14.21 -3.24
C PHE A 8 -11.31 -13.86 -4.33
N ASP A 9 -12.36 -14.69 -4.50
CA ASP A 9 -13.44 -14.43 -5.44
C ASP A 9 -14.33 -13.25 -4.97
N GLU A 10 -14.69 -13.23 -3.69
CA GLU A 10 -15.62 -12.24 -3.12
C GLU A 10 -15.03 -10.83 -3.07
N ARG A 11 -13.70 -10.71 -2.92
CA ARG A 11 -13.01 -9.42 -2.75
C ARG A 11 -12.05 -9.10 -3.90
N ASN A 12 -11.92 -10.00 -4.88
CA ASN A 12 -11.00 -9.88 -6.00
C ASN A 12 -9.54 -9.63 -5.54
N LEU A 13 -9.03 -10.50 -4.66
CA LEU A 13 -7.69 -10.44 -4.06
C LEU A 13 -6.91 -11.73 -4.31
N ASN A 14 -5.57 -11.65 -4.29
CA ASN A 14 -4.68 -12.80 -4.36
C ASN A 14 -4.13 -13.25 -3.00
N ALA A 15 -4.13 -12.33 -2.03
CA ALA A 15 -3.67 -12.56 -0.68
C ALA A 15 -4.47 -11.73 0.34
N PHE A 16 -4.47 -12.18 1.59
CA PHE A 16 -4.93 -11.37 2.73
C PHE A 16 -4.38 -11.89 4.07
N TYR A 17 -4.18 -10.99 5.01
CA TYR A 17 -3.89 -11.27 6.41
C TYR A 17 -5.18 -11.25 7.24
N SER A 18 -5.39 -12.29 8.03
CA SER A 18 -6.52 -12.38 8.95
C SER A 18 -6.20 -13.30 10.13
N ASP A 19 -6.55 -12.86 11.34
CA ASP A 19 -6.44 -13.64 12.58
C ASP A 19 -5.04 -14.27 12.81
N GLY A 20 -3.99 -13.51 12.56
CA GLY A 20 -2.61 -13.99 12.73
C GLY A 20 -2.12 -14.91 11.62
N CYS A 21 -2.88 -15.08 10.54
CA CYS A 21 -2.57 -15.95 9.43
C CYS A 21 -2.55 -15.22 8.09
N LEU A 22 -1.56 -15.53 7.27
CA LEU A 22 -1.45 -15.04 5.89
C LEU A 22 -2.13 -16.07 4.99
N TYR A 23 -3.10 -15.67 4.19
CA TYR A 23 -3.78 -16.52 3.22
C TYR A 23 -3.34 -16.10 1.83
N ILE A 24 -2.69 -17.01 1.10
CA ILE A 24 -2.11 -16.72 -0.22
C ILE A 24 -2.69 -17.68 -1.25
N SER A 25 -3.12 -17.15 -2.39
CA SER A 25 -3.61 -17.94 -3.52
C SER A 25 -2.52 -18.89 -4.02
N ASN A 26 -2.89 -20.14 -4.29
CA ASN A 26 -2.01 -21.08 -4.98
C ASN A 26 -2.01 -20.89 -6.51
N LEU A 27 -2.85 -19.98 -7.03
CA LEU A 27 -2.83 -19.51 -8.42
C LEU A 27 -2.16 -18.14 -8.42
N GLN A 28 -1.00 -18.05 -9.07
CA GLN A 28 -0.18 -16.85 -9.19
C GLN A 28 0.26 -16.72 -10.65
N ASP A 29 0.51 -15.49 -11.10
CA ASP A 29 0.97 -15.24 -12.48
C ASP A 29 2.45 -15.65 -12.62
N ASP A 30 3.30 -15.30 -11.66
CA ASP A 30 4.65 -15.85 -11.53
C ASP A 30 5.17 -15.98 -10.07
N ASP A 31 6.43 -16.42 -9.92
CA ASP A 31 7.09 -16.58 -8.62
C ASP A 31 7.27 -15.22 -7.89
N ALA A 32 7.47 -14.13 -8.62
CA ALA A 32 7.67 -12.79 -8.06
C ALA A 32 6.38 -12.28 -7.42
N ASP A 33 5.22 -12.52 -8.03
CA ASP A 33 3.92 -12.15 -7.46
C ASP A 33 3.66 -12.84 -6.11
N MET A 34 4.04 -14.12 -5.99
CA MET A 34 3.97 -14.84 -4.72
C MET A 34 4.84 -14.19 -3.64
N PHE A 35 6.05 -13.71 -3.99
CA PHE A 35 6.90 -13.00 -3.03
C PHE A 35 6.31 -11.65 -2.65
N ASP A 36 5.75 -10.91 -3.60
CA ASP A 36 5.06 -9.64 -3.38
C ASP A 36 3.92 -9.81 -2.38
N ASP A 37 2.99 -10.73 -2.66
CA ASP A 37 1.85 -11.08 -1.81
C ASP A 37 2.29 -11.45 -0.39
N ILE A 38 3.29 -12.32 -0.25
CA ILE A 38 3.77 -12.73 1.09
C ILE A 38 4.34 -11.53 1.85
N VAL A 39 5.17 -10.71 1.22
CA VAL A 39 5.81 -9.56 1.87
C VAL A 39 4.77 -8.49 2.22
N HIS A 40 3.77 -8.29 1.35
CA HIS A 40 2.66 -7.38 1.56
C HIS A 40 1.83 -7.79 2.78
N GLU A 41 1.45 -9.07 2.88
CA GLU A 41 0.68 -9.55 4.03
C GLU A 41 1.48 -9.60 5.33
N ILE A 42 2.81 -9.80 5.26
CA ILE A 42 3.68 -9.58 6.42
C ILE A 42 3.58 -8.13 6.88
N ALA A 43 3.57 -7.16 5.97
CA ALA A 43 3.45 -5.76 6.34
C ALA A 43 2.16 -5.48 7.13
N HIS A 44 1.01 -5.99 6.65
CA HIS A 44 -0.25 -5.87 7.39
C HIS A 44 -0.19 -6.51 8.79
N SER A 45 0.45 -7.66 8.91
CA SER A 45 0.62 -8.33 10.21
C SER A 45 1.44 -7.50 11.21
N LEU A 46 2.34 -6.63 10.74
CA LEU A 46 3.19 -5.79 11.59
C LEU A 46 2.48 -4.52 12.09
N GLU A 47 1.34 -4.17 11.51
CA GLU A 47 0.58 -2.99 11.92
C GLU A 47 -0.01 -3.15 13.33
N GLU A 48 -0.38 -4.37 13.72
CA GLU A 48 -0.90 -4.65 15.07
C GLU A 48 0.16 -4.43 16.16
N PRO A 49 1.36 -5.04 16.10
CA PRO A 49 2.39 -4.84 17.12
C PRO A 49 3.14 -3.50 17.02
N HIS A 50 3.14 -2.83 15.86
CA HIS A 50 3.93 -1.60 15.64
C HIS A 50 3.10 -0.38 15.21
N GLY A 51 1.77 -0.43 15.36
CA GLY A 51 0.87 0.62 14.87
C GLY A 51 1.15 1.99 15.46
N TYR A 52 1.62 2.07 16.72
CA TYR A 52 1.99 3.35 17.33
C TYR A 52 3.25 3.94 16.70
N GLU A 53 4.27 3.13 16.44
CA GLU A 53 5.52 3.55 15.79
C GLU A 53 5.28 3.99 14.35
N ILE A 54 4.43 3.25 13.63
CA ILE A 54 4.07 3.53 12.24
C ILE A 54 3.23 4.82 12.18
N TYR A 55 2.10 4.86 12.89
CA TYR A 55 1.04 5.86 12.67
C TYR A 55 0.91 6.92 13.78
N GLY A 56 1.46 6.69 14.97
CA GLY A 56 1.18 7.48 16.17
C GLY A 56 1.59 8.96 16.10
N ASP A 57 2.63 9.29 15.33
CA ASP A 57 3.07 10.68 15.12
C ASP A 57 2.33 11.41 13.98
N LYS A 58 1.41 10.71 13.30
CA LYS A 58 0.60 11.22 12.19
C LYS A 58 1.40 11.75 11.00
N LYS A 59 2.72 11.53 10.94
CA LYS A 59 3.55 12.02 9.82
C LYS A 59 3.29 11.22 8.56
N LEU A 60 3.16 9.90 8.69
CA LEU A 60 2.88 9.02 7.55
C LEU A 60 1.52 9.34 6.92
N GLU A 61 0.49 9.50 7.76
CA GLU A 61 -0.84 9.91 7.31
C GLU A 61 -0.82 11.26 6.60
N LYS A 62 -0.07 12.24 7.11
CA LYS A 62 0.08 13.55 6.45
C LYS A 62 0.75 13.45 5.07
N GLU A 63 1.79 12.64 4.93
CA GLU A 63 2.42 12.37 3.62
C GLU A 63 1.42 11.73 2.66
N PHE A 64 0.73 10.68 3.10
CA PHE A 64 -0.27 9.97 2.32
C PHE A 64 -1.41 10.89 1.83
N LEU A 65 -2.03 11.66 2.74
CA LEU A 65 -3.14 12.56 2.38
C LEU A 65 -2.69 13.69 1.44
N ALA A 66 -1.47 14.23 1.64
CA ALA A 66 -0.91 15.22 0.71
C ALA A 66 -0.77 14.64 -0.70
N LYS A 67 -0.31 13.38 -0.80
CA LYS A 67 -0.23 12.67 -2.08
C LYS A 67 -1.60 12.40 -2.69
N ARG A 68 -2.60 11.96 -1.91
CA ARG A 68 -3.96 11.75 -2.43
C ARG A 68 -4.60 13.04 -2.93
N MET A 69 -4.31 14.18 -2.31
CA MET A 69 -4.78 15.48 -2.81
C MET A 69 -4.10 15.87 -4.13
N ASN A 70 -2.81 15.58 -4.29
CA ASN A 70 -2.11 15.77 -5.56
C ASN A 70 -2.70 14.85 -6.65
N LEU A 71 -2.95 13.58 -6.31
CA LEU A 71 -3.62 12.62 -7.20
C LEU A 71 -5.00 13.13 -7.63
N LYS A 72 -5.80 13.68 -6.71
CA LYS A 72 -7.09 14.30 -7.03
C LYS A 72 -6.94 15.39 -8.09
N ASP A 73 -5.96 16.28 -7.95
CA ASP A 73 -5.74 17.37 -8.91
C ASP A 73 -5.31 16.84 -10.30
N ILE A 74 -4.44 15.81 -10.33
CA ILE A 74 -4.05 15.11 -11.56
C ILE A 74 -5.26 14.47 -12.23
N LEU A 75 -6.05 13.69 -11.49
CA LEU A 75 -7.24 12.99 -12.00
C LEU A 75 -8.28 13.98 -12.51
N TRP A 76 -8.49 15.09 -11.79
CA TRP A 76 -9.40 16.14 -12.20
C TRP A 76 -8.99 16.77 -13.54
N ALA A 77 -7.70 17.05 -13.72
CA ALA A 77 -7.17 17.59 -14.98
C ALA A 77 -7.37 16.62 -16.15
N HIS A 78 -7.43 15.31 -15.89
CA HIS A 78 -7.67 14.26 -16.87
C HIS A 78 -9.17 13.87 -17.02
N GLY A 79 -10.08 14.65 -16.42
CA GLY A 79 -11.53 14.48 -16.56
C GLY A 79 -12.18 13.57 -15.52
N PHE A 80 -11.42 12.99 -14.61
CA PHE A 80 -11.93 12.14 -13.52
C PHE A 80 -12.24 12.99 -12.29
N LYS A 81 -13.47 13.53 -12.26
CA LYS A 81 -13.91 14.41 -11.17
C LYS A 81 -14.51 13.61 -10.02
N ALA A 82 -14.10 13.95 -8.81
CA ALA A 82 -14.61 13.43 -7.56
C ALA A 82 -14.41 14.45 -6.42
N PRO A 83 -15.23 14.42 -5.35
CA PRO A 83 -15.13 15.39 -4.27
C PRO A 83 -13.84 15.22 -3.47
N ALA A 84 -13.28 16.32 -2.95
CA ALA A 84 -12.04 16.27 -2.18
C ALA A 84 -12.13 15.40 -0.91
N SER A 85 -13.31 15.35 -0.28
CA SER A 85 -13.58 14.46 0.86
C SER A 85 -13.29 12.99 0.54
N PHE A 86 -13.51 12.58 -0.70
CA PHE A 86 -13.27 11.21 -1.16
C PHE A 86 -11.78 10.84 -1.10
N PHE A 87 -10.89 11.81 -1.29
CA PHE A 87 -9.43 11.65 -1.24
C PHE A 87 -8.83 11.90 0.15
N MET A 88 -9.62 12.44 1.07
CA MET A 88 -9.18 12.77 2.43
C MET A 88 -9.49 11.68 3.45
N ASN A 89 -10.21 10.62 3.05
CA ASN A 89 -10.38 9.42 3.89
C ASN A 89 -9.10 8.59 3.85
N SER A 90 -8.46 8.35 5.00
CA SER A 90 -7.25 7.53 5.08
C SER A 90 -7.52 6.04 5.17
N GLU A 91 -8.74 5.65 5.54
CA GLU A 91 -9.15 4.25 5.62
C GLU A 91 -9.56 3.71 4.25
N TYR A 92 -9.54 2.38 4.11
CA TYR A 92 -10.06 1.72 2.93
C TYR A 92 -11.55 2.04 2.75
N ASP A 93 -11.91 2.38 1.52
CA ASP A 93 -13.26 2.67 1.10
C ASP A 93 -13.51 2.00 -0.25
N GLN A 94 -14.47 1.08 -0.28
CA GLN A 94 -14.73 0.27 -1.47
C GLN A 94 -15.15 1.11 -2.67
N GLU A 95 -15.98 2.15 -2.47
CA GLU A 95 -16.40 3.03 -3.56
C GLU A 95 -15.20 3.80 -4.15
N PHE A 96 -14.25 4.19 -3.30
CA PHE A 96 -13.01 4.84 -3.74
C PHE A 96 -12.11 3.89 -4.53
N ASP A 97 -11.96 2.65 -4.06
CA ASP A 97 -11.19 1.63 -4.76
C ASP A 97 -11.80 1.32 -6.13
N GLU A 98 -13.12 1.09 -6.20
CA GLU A 98 -13.86 0.90 -7.45
C GLU A 98 -13.71 2.12 -8.39
N PHE A 99 -13.71 3.34 -7.85
CA PHE A 99 -13.44 4.54 -8.63
C PHE A 99 -12.03 4.52 -9.26
N LEU A 100 -11.00 4.13 -8.50
CA LEU A 100 -9.64 4.04 -9.00
C LEU A 100 -9.47 2.88 -10.00
N HIS A 101 -10.02 1.71 -9.69
CA HIS A 101 -9.86 0.49 -10.45
C HIS A 101 -10.73 0.47 -11.71
N GLU A 102 -12.04 0.67 -11.58
CA GLU A 102 -12.97 0.49 -12.70
C GLU A 102 -13.13 1.76 -13.55
N LYS A 103 -13.20 2.93 -12.90
CA LYS A 103 -13.47 4.19 -13.61
C LYS A 103 -12.21 4.83 -14.18
N VAL A 104 -11.12 4.84 -13.43
CA VAL A 104 -9.83 5.35 -13.94
C VAL A 104 -9.09 4.25 -14.70
N GLY A 105 -9.04 3.02 -14.16
CA GLY A 105 -8.26 1.91 -14.70
C GLY A 105 -6.84 1.92 -14.14
N TYR A 106 -6.38 0.81 -13.56
CA TYR A 106 -5.04 0.73 -12.94
C TYR A 106 -3.89 0.99 -13.93
N ASP A 107 -4.00 0.55 -15.18
CA ASP A 107 -3.01 0.87 -16.22
C ASP A 107 -2.85 2.38 -16.42
N LYS A 108 -3.97 3.10 -16.52
CA LYS A 108 -3.96 4.55 -16.69
C LYS A 108 -3.54 5.25 -15.41
N LEU A 109 -4.00 4.76 -14.27
CA LEU A 109 -3.71 5.31 -12.96
C LEU A 109 -2.21 5.25 -12.66
N ALA A 110 -1.55 4.12 -12.97
CA ALA A 110 -0.10 3.93 -12.83
C ALA A 110 0.69 5.00 -13.61
N LEU A 111 0.28 5.29 -14.85
CA LEU A 111 0.90 6.36 -15.65
C LEU A 111 0.68 7.75 -15.03
N LEU A 112 -0.53 8.03 -14.54
CA LEU A 112 -0.89 9.33 -13.97
C LEU A 112 -0.22 9.59 -12.61
N MET A 113 0.09 8.55 -11.85
CA MET A 113 0.69 8.67 -10.52
C MET A 113 2.21 8.47 -10.50
N GLN A 114 2.86 8.38 -11.67
CA GLN A 114 4.30 8.21 -11.74
C GLN A 114 5.02 9.30 -10.94
N GLY A 115 5.86 8.88 -9.99
CA GLY A 115 6.57 9.77 -9.07
C GLY A 115 5.75 10.28 -7.88
N LEU A 116 4.51 9.83 -7.71
CA LEU A 116 3.63 10.18 -6.59
C LEU A 116 3.40 9.01 -5.63
N PHE A 117 3.08 7.83 -6.17
CA PHE A 117 2.95 6.58 -5.45
C PHE A 117 3.82 5.51 -6.11
N VAL A 118 4.17 4.47 -5.35
CA VAL A 118 4.93 3.33 -5.87
C VAL A 118 4.07 2.43 -6.77
N SER A 119 2.77 2.33 -6.48
CA SER A 119 1.79 1.59 -7.29
C SER A 119 0.37 2.15 -7.08
N PRO A 120 -0.61 1.74 -7.91
CA PRO A 120 -2.03 2.06 -7.73
C PRO A 120 -2.58 1.70 -6.35
N TYR A 121 -2.27 0.50 -5.84
CA TYR A 121 -2.71 0.03 -4.52
C TYR A 121 -2.30 0.97 -3.40
N ALA A 122 -1.10 1.55 -3.48
CA ALA A 122 -0.60 2.48 -2.48
C ALA A 122 -1.46 3.75 -2.32
N ALA A 123 -2.39 4.04 -3.23
CA ALA A 123 -3.29 5.20 -3.16
C ALA A 123 -4.66 4.89 -2.50
N THR A 124 -5.01 3.62 -2.31
CA THR A 124 -6.37 3.20 -1.91
C THR A 124 -6.63 3.45 -0.42
N SER A 125 -5.65 3.15 0.44
CA SER A 125 -5.71 3.43 1.88
C SER A 125 -4.32 3.66 2.48
N LEU A 126 -4.28 4.20 3.70
CA LEU A 126 -3.02 4.39 4.44
C LEU A 126 -2.32 3.07 4.77
N LYS A 127 -3.10 2.00 4.99
CA LYS A 127 -2.56 0.66 5.25
C LYS A 127 -1.92 0.07 4.00
N GLU A 128 -2.60 0.16 2.86
CA GLU A 128 -2.08 -0.24 1.56
C GLU A 128 -0.85 0.60 1.18
N TYR A 129 -0.85 1.90 1.50
CA TYR A 129 0.32 2.75 1.31
C TYR A 129 1.54 2.26 2.10
N PHE A 130 1.34 1.89 3.37
CA PHE A 130 2.39 1.32 4.19
C PHE A 130 2.85 -0.04 3.65
N ALA A 131 1.92 -0.95 3.38
CA ALA A 131 2.20 -2.31 2.94
C ALA A 131 2.91 -2.34 1.58
N THR A 132 2.43 -1.58 0.60
CA THR A 132 3.07 -1.47 -0.71
C THR A 132 4.49 -0.89 -0.61
N GLY A 133 4.71 0.14 0.21
CA GLY A 133 6.06 0.68 0.40
C GLY A 133 6.97 -0.23 1.22
N PHE A 134 6.41 -1.05 2.11
CA PHE A 134 7.14 -2.11 2.80
C PHE A 134 7.60 -3.16 1.78
N THR A 135 6.72 -3.60 0.89
CA THR A 135 7.05 -4.55 -0.18
C THR A 135 8.17 -4.03 -1.07
N GLU A 136 8.05 -2.81 -1.58
CA GLU A 136 9.10 -2.13 -2.35
C GLU A 136 10.44 -2.09 -1.59
N PHE A 137 10.41 -1.77 -0.30
CA PHE A 137 11.62 -1.68 0.54
C PHE A 137 12.33 -3.03 0.74
N TYR A 138 11.61 -4.15 0.74
CA TYR A 138 12.22 -5.47 0.95
C TYR A 138 12.52 -6.21 -0.35
N LEU A 139 11.84 -5.87 -1.46
CA LEU A 139 12.02 -6.52 -2.75
C LEU A 139 12.96 -5.76 -3.69
N ASP A 140 12.99 -4.42 -3.68
CA ASP A 140 13.97 -3.64 -4.44
C ASP A 140 15.22 -3.37 -3.57
N PRO A 141 16.41 -3.89 -3.92
CA PRO A 141 17.65 -3.57 -3.20
C PRO A 141 18.05 -2.09 -3.30
N ASN A 142 17.47 -1.31 -4.20
CA ASN A 142 17.75 0.10 -4.44
C ASN A 142 16.59 1.00 -3.97
N HIS A 143 16.64 1.41 -2.71
CA HIS A 143 15.56 2.22 -2.11
C HIS A 143 15.50 3.69 -2.58
N ASN A 144 16.28 4.10 -3.58
CA ASN A 144 16.32 5.51 -4.02
C ASN A 144 14.95 6.00 -4.49
N PHE A 145 14.22 5.18 -5.24
CA PHE A 145 12.90 5.55 -5.73
C PHE A 145 11.92 5.76 -4.58
N LEU A 146 11.81 4.78 -3.67
CA LEU A 146 10.97 4.88 -2.48
C LEU A 146 11.35 6.07 -1.59
N GLN A 147 12.64 6.34 -1.39
CA GLN A 147 13.11 7.47 -0.60
C GLN A 147 12.74 8.83 -1.22
N GLN A 148 12.76 8.93 -2.54
CA GLN A 148 12.38 10.15 -3.26
C GLN A 148 10.87 10.37 -3.25
N VAL A 149 10.10 9.32 -3.55
CA VAL A 149 8.65 9.42 -3.69
C VAL A 149 7.97 9.47 -2.33
N SER A 150 8.46 8.71 -1.34
CA SER A 150 7.81 8.48 -0.04
C SER A 150 8.81 8.59 1.13
N PRO A 151 9.44 9.76 1.36
CA PRO A 151 10.53 9.92 2.34
C PRO A 151 10.14 9.62 3.79
N VAL A 152 8.91 9.96 4.21
CA VAL A 152 8.42 9.67 5.56
C VAL A 152 8.20 8.17 5.71
N LEU A 153 7.54 7.51 4.76
CA LEU A 153 7.38 6.06 4.74
C LEU A 153 8.72 5.33 4.79
N TYR A 154 9.67 5.71 3.94
CA TYR A 154 11.03 5.16 3.95
C TYR A 154 11.68 5.29 5.34
N THR A 155 11.56 6.45 5.96
CA THR A 155 12.12 6.70 7.31
C THR A 155 11.45 5.80 8.36
N LYS A 156 10.14 5.57 8.26
CA LYS A 156 9.42 4.66 9.17
C LYS A 156 9.92 3.23 9.04
N LEU A 157 10.01 2.72 7.80
CA LEU A 157 10.49 1.37 7.50
C LEU A 157 11.93 1.17 7.98
N PHE A 158 12.82 2.12 7.69
CA PHE A 158 14.20 2.08 8.14
C PHE A 158 14.33 2.05 9.67
N ASN A 159 13.52 2.86 10.38
CA ASN A 159 13.54 2.89 11.85
C ASN A 159 13.02 1.60 12.47
N LEU A 160 11.95 1.01 11.93
CA LEU A 160 11.43 -0.29 12.37
C LEU A 160 12.49 -1.40 12.23
N GLN A 161 13.20 -1.42 11.10
CA GLN A 161 14.28 -2.37 10.88
C GLN A 161 15.44 -2.15 11.87
N LYS A 162 15.78 -0.90 12.18
CA LYS A 162 16.86 -0.55 13.10
C LYS A 162 16.54 -0.93 14.55
N GLN A 163 15.31 -0.72 15.02
CA GLN A 163 14.89 -1.10 16.37
C GLN A 163 15.06 -2.62 16.60
N LYS A 164 14.62 -3.45 15.64
CA LYS A 164 14.84 -4.90 15.70
C LYS A 164 16.32 -5.30 15.78
N LYS A 165 17.25 -4.50 15.24
CA LYS A 165 18.70 -4.78 15.37
C LYS A 165 19.25 -4.41 16.75
N LEU A 166 18.62 -3.50 17.47
CA LEU A 166 19.03 -3.11 18.83
C LEU A 166 18.49 -4.08 19.88
N ASP A 167 17.28 -4.61 19.69
CA ASP A 167 16.66 -5.56 20.62
C ASP A 167 17.25 -6.98 20.53
N ASN A 168 17.99 -7.28 19.45
CA ASN A 168 18.64 -8.57 19.20
C ASN A 168 20.15 -8.61 19.59
N ASN A 169 20.67 -7.57 20.26
CA ASN A 169 22.04 -7.50 20.80
C ASN A 169 22.01 -7.38 22.33
#